data_AF-A0A4Q3YZU1-F1
#
_entry.id   AF-A0A4Q3YZU1-F1
#
_cell.length_a   1.000
_cell.length_b   1.000
_cell.length_c   1.000
_cell.angle_alpha   90.00
_cell.angle_beta   90.00
_cell.angle_gamma   90.00
#
_symmetry.space_group_name_H-M   'P 1'
#
loop_
_entity.id
_entity.type
_entity.pdbx_description
1 polymer ?
#
loop_
_entity_poly.entity_id
_entity_poly.type
_entity_poly.pdbx_seq_one_letter_code
_entity_poly.pdbx_strand_id
1 'polypeptide(L)'
;MMTEPGEARPVPPLPVIRYAATQKEAEALVEEAVADLPPLPGLSMRANAIRLLASMYHVHGSTHFPRGWVRPAMQAFIAAGVDCPNARCWRSYRSDVQENPGGFLSTEGTPVELLRQMELDLMGA
;
A
#
# COMPACT_ATOMS: atom_id res chain seq x y z
N MET A 1 38.58 -26.65 -43.77
CA MET A 1 37.85 -26.92 -42.52
C MET A 1 36.80 -25.83 -42.37
N MET A 2 35.53 -26.18 -42.49
CA MET A 2 34.41 -25.26 -42.24
C MET A 2 33.91 -25.52 -40.83
N THR A 3 33.85 -24.47 -40.01
CA THR A 3 33.36 -24.52 -38.63
C THR A 3 31.85 -24.32 -38.67
N GLU A 4 31.09 -25.33 -38.25
CA GLU A 4 29.63 -25.28 -38.14
C GLU A 4 29.21 -24.16 -37.16
N PRO A 5 28.19 -23.35 -37.46
CA PRO A 5 27.71 -22.34 -36.53
C PRO A 5 27.01 -23.04 -35.36
N GLY A 6 27.56 -22.85 -34.16
CA GLY A 6 27.00 -23.39 -32.92
C GLY A 6 25.53 -22.98 -32.75
N GLU A 7 24.67 -23.99 -32.61
CA GLU A 7 23.23 -23.85 -32.41
C GLU A 7 22.97 -22.88 -31.24
N ALA A 8 22.32 -21.75 -31.53
CA ALA A 8 22.05 -20.71 -30.54
C ALA A 8 21.12 -21.27 -29.45
N ARG A 9 21.59 -21.27 -28.19
CA ARG A 9 20.77 -21.68 -27.05
C ARG A 9 19.46 -20.87 -27.02
N PRO A 10 18.30 -21.50 -26.81
CA PRO A 10 17.04 -20.78 -26.69
C PRO A 10 17.07 -19.84 -25.49
N VAL A 11 16.83 -18.55 -25.75
CA VAL A 11 16.73 -17.52 -24.71
C VAL A 11 15.32 -17.56 -24.13
N PRO A 12 15.14 -17.81 -22.82
CA PRO A 12 13.81 -17.78 -22.23
C PRO A 12 13.20 -16.37 -22.35
N PRO A 13 11.89 -16.24 -22.58
CA PRO A 13 11.25 -14.94 -22.69
C PRO A 13 11.44 -14.15 -21.40
N LEU A 14 11.75 -12.86 -21.53
CA LEU A 14 11.83 -11.95 -20.39
C LEU A 14 10.48 -11.95 -19.66
N PRO A 15 10.47 -11.92 -18.31
CA PRO A 15 9.24 -11.91 -17.55
C PRO A 15 8.38 -10.70 -17.93
N VAL A 16 7.14 -10.96 -18.33
CA VAL A 16 6.16 -9.92 -18.66
C VAL A 16 5.77 -9.19 -17.38
N ILE A 17 5.99 -7.87 -17.35
CA ILE A 17 5.61 -6.99 -16.24
C ILE A 17 4.08 -6.89 -16.21
N ARG A 18 3.40 -7.79 -15.49
CA ARG A 18 1.92 -7.80 -15.36
C ARG A 18 1.35 -6.69 -14.46
N TYR A 19 2.21 -5.90 -13.84
CA TYR A 19 1.83 -4.89 -12.85
C TYR A 19 1.16 -3.65 -13.46
N ALA A 20 1.37 -3.38 -14.75
CA ALA A 20 0.83 -2.20 -15.41
C ALA A 20 -0.71 -2.14 -15.35
N ALA A 21 -1.38 -3.30 -15.36
CA ALA A 21 -2.83 -3.37 -15.33
C ALA A 21 -3.42 -2.89 -13.99
N THR A 22 -2.82 -3.27 -12.86
CA THR A 22 -3.31 -2.90 -11.52
C THR A 22 -2.73 -1.59 -11.00
N GLN A 23 -1.73 -1.03 -11.67
CA GLN A 23 -1.05 0.18 -11.22
C GLN A 23 -1.99 1.39 -11.21
N LYS A 24 -2.84 1.54 -12.23
CA LYS A 24 -3.81 2.64 -12.31
C LYS A 24 -4.85 2.56 -11.18
N GLU A 25 -5.32 1.37 -10.85
CA GLU A 25 -6.23 1.14 -9.73
C GLU A 25 -5.56 1.47 -8.40
N ALA A 26 -4.28 1.07 -8.26
CA ALA A 26 -3.50 1.35 -7.06
C ALA A 26 -3.23 2.85 -6.86
N GLU A 27 -2.97 3.58 -7.95
CA GLU A 27 -2.80 5.04 -7.95
C GLU A 27 -4.11 5.73 -7.60
N ALA A 28 -5.22 5.37 -8.25
CA ALA A 28 -6.55 5.94 -7.98
C ALA A 28 -6.98 5.71 -6.53
N LEU A 29 -6.77 4.50 -5.99
CA LEU A 29 -7.07 4.20 -4.59
C LEU A 29 -6.31 5.10 -3.62
N VAL A 30 -4.99 5.27 -3.85
CA VAL A 30 -4.17 6.10 -2.95
C VAL A 30 -4.52 7.58 -3.13
N GLU A 31 -4.80 8.04 -4.35
CA GLU A 31 -5.20 9.42 -4.62
C GLU A 31 -6.49 9.79 -3.87
N GLU A 32 -7.52 8.96 -3.96
CA GLU A 32 -8.79 9.17 -3.25
C GLU A 32 -8.59 9.13 -1.73
N ALA A 33 -7.84 8.15 -1.22
CA ALA A 33 -7.54 8.04 0.20
C ALA A 33 -6.74 9.25 0.74
N VAL A 34 -5.80 9.78 -0.05
CA VAL A 34 -5.02 10.97 0.32
C VAL A 34 -5.88 12.23 0.28
N ALA A 35 -6.87 12.31 -0.61
CA ALA A 35 -7.80 13.43 -0.65
C ALA A 35 -8.65 13.50 0.63
N ASP A 36 -9.05 12.36 1.18
CA ASP A 36 -9.80 12.27 2.44
C ASP A 36 -8.92 12.53 3.67
N LEU A 37 -7.79 11.82 3.76
CA LEU A 37 -6.89 11.85 4.91
C LEU A 37 -5.44 12.06 4.45
N PRO A 38 -5.04 13.31 4.16
CA PRO A 38 -3.70 13.59 3.71
C PRO A 38 -2.66 13.30 4.81
N PRO A 39 -1.43 12.90 4.44
CA PRO A 39 -0.31 12.84 5.38
C PRO A 39 -0.08 14.22 6.00
N LEU A 40 0.06 14.28 7.33
CA LEU A 40 0.20 15.54 8.06
C LEU A 40 1.63 15.72 8.59
N PRO A 41 2.26 16.89 8.37
CA PRO A 41 3.48 17.27 9.07
C PRO A 41 3.24 17.28 10.59
N GLY A 42 4.21 16.77 11.35
CA GLY A 42 4.14 16.70 12.82
C GLY A 42 3.64 15.37 13.39
N LEU A 43 3.00 14.52 12.57
CA LEU A 43 2.69 13.15 12.97
C LEU A 43 3.87 12.21 12.71
N SER A 44 4.00 11.18 13.55
CA SER A 44 4.98 10.12 13.32
C SER A 44 4.73 9.40 11.99
N MET A 45 5.80 8.85 11.42
CA MET A 45 5.74 7.99 10.22
C MET A 45 4.71 6.87 10.36
N ARG A 46 4.63 6.22 11.53
CA ARG A 46 3.64 5.16 11.82
C ARG A 46 2.23 5.74 11.82
N ALA A 47 1.99 6.84 12.52
CA ALA A 47 0.66 7.45 12.60
C ALA A 47 0.12 7.82 11.21
N ASN A 48 0.93 8.51 10.38
CA ASN A 48 0.53 8.81 9.01
C ASN A 48 0.26 7.54 8.18
N ALA A 49 1.06 6.48 8.35
CA ALA A 49 0.86 5.23 7.61
C ALA A 49 -0.48 4.56 7.97
N ILE A 50 -0.82 4.51 9.25
CA ILE A 50 -2.09 3.94 9.72
C ILE A 50 -3.28 4.77 9.23
N ARG A 51 -3.18 6.11 9.28
CA ARG A 51 -4.21 7.01 8.73
C ARG A 51 -4.48 6.74 7.26
N LEU A 52 -3.43 6.62 6.45
CA LEU A 52 -3.58 6.31 5.02
C LEU A 52 -4.16 4.91 4.80
N LEU A 53 -3.70 3.89 5.54
CA LEU A 53 -4.21 2.52 5.41
C LEU A 53 -5.70 2.41 5.76
N ALA A 54 -6.13 3.10 6.81
CA ALA A 54 -7.54 3.16 7.20
C ALA A 54 -8.40 3.88 6.15
N SER A 55 -7.89 4.97 5.58
CA SER A 55 -8.56 5.67 4.47
C SER A 55 -8.65 4.80 3.21
N MET A 56 -7.57 4.12 2.83
CA MET A 56 -7.58 3.18 1.71
C MET A 56 -8.57 2.03 1.94
N TYR A 57 -8.68 1.53 3.17
CA TYR A 57 -9.72 0.55 3.51
C TYR A 57 -11.12 1.14 3.33
N HIS A 58 -11.36 2.39 3.73
CA HIS A 58 -12.65 3.05 3.54
C HIS A 58 -13.05 3.14 2.06
N VAL A 59 -12.11 3.54 1.20
CA VAL A 59 -12.31 3.65 -0.26
C VAL A 59 -12.48 2.27 -0.90
N HIS A 60 -11.62 1.31 -0.55
CA HIS A 60 -11.56 -0.01 -1.21
C HIS A 60 -12.56 -1.03 -0.64
N GLY A 61 -13.03 -0.84 0.59
CA GLY A 61 -13.87 -1.79 1.34
C GLY A 61 -13.11 -3.02 1.86
N SER A 62 -11.79 -3.12 1.69
CA SER A 62 -10.97 -4.18 2.28
C SER A 62 -9.51 -3.79 2.34
N THR A 63 -8.72 -4.51 3.14
CA THR A 63 -7.27 -4.33 3.18
C THR A 63 -6.54 -5.04 2.02
N HIS A 64 -7.22 -5.79 1.16
CA HIS A 64 -6.63 -6.52 0.02
C HIS A 64 -6.37 -5.60 -1.18
N PHE A 65 -5.52 -4.60 -0.98
CA PHE A 65 -5.29 -3.53 -1.96
C PHE A 65 -4.68 -4.02 -3.28
N PRO A 66 -4.92 -3.31 -4.40
CA PRO A 66 -4.36 -3.62 -5.70
C PRO A 66 -2.83 -3.73 -5.68
N ARG A 67 -2.29 -4.66 -6.46
CA ARG A 67 -0.85 -4.87 -6.52
C ARG A 67 -0.14 -3.61 -7.00
N GLY A 68 0.84 -3.14 -6.24
CA GLY A 68 1.62 -1.94 -6.56
C GLY A 68 1.32 -0.73 -5.68
N TRP A 69 0.26 -0.77 -4.85
CA TRP A 69 -0.20 0.35 -4.00
C TRP A 69 0.85 1.01 -3.11
N VAL A 70 1.88 0.27 -2.69
CA VAL A 70 2.94 0.81 -1.84
C VAL A 70 3.68 1.96 -2.53
N ARG A 71 3.89 1.89 -3.85
CA ARG A 71 4.61 2.95 -4.57
C ARG A 71 3.87 4.29 -4.53
N PRO A 72 2.60 4.41 -4.94
CA PRO A 72 1.86 5.66 -4.83
C PRO A 72 1.71 6.11 -3.36
N ALA A 73 1.56 5.21 -2.40
CA ALA A 73 1.53 5.58 -0.97
C ALA A 73 2.84 6.26 -0.52
N MET A 74 3.99 5.70 -0.90
CA MET A 74 5.29 6.33 -0.64
C MET A 74 5.43 7.68 -1.34
N GLN A 75 4.96 7.78 -2.60
CA GLN A 75 5.00 9.04 -3.35
C GLN A 75 4.14 10.13 -2.69
N ALA A 76 2.97 9.78 -2.14
CA ALA A 76 2.12 10.71 -1.40
C ALA A 76 2.84 11.28 -0.17
N PHE A 77 3.59 10.46 0.56
CA PHE A 77 4.36 10.91 1.73
C PHE A 77 5.51 11.84 1.34
N ILE A 78 6.24 11.47 0.29
CA ILE A 78 7.32 12.30 -0.26
C ILE A 78 6.77 13.65 -0.74
N ALA A 79 5.63 13.64 -1.44
CA ALA A 79 4.99 14.86 -1.93
C ALA A 79 4.49 15.76 -0.78
N ALA A 80 4.02 15.17 0.32
CA ALA A 80 3.62 15.88 1.54
C ALA A 80 4.80 16.35 2.41
N GLY A 81 6.05 15.99 2.07
CA GLY A 81 7.24 16.36 2.82
C GLY A 81 7.33 15.70 4.20
N VAL A 82 6.76 14.51 4.38
CA VAL A 82 6.77 13.76 5.65
C VAL A 82 7.67 12.52 5.58
N ASP A 83 8.08 12.00 6.74
CA ASP A 83 8.89 10.79 6.84
C ASP A 83 8.19 9.58 6.20
N CYS A 84 8.82 8.98 5.20
CA CYS A 84 8.27 7.89 4.41
C CYS A 84 8.78 6.51 4.90
N PRO A 85 7.89 5.56 5.24
CA PRO A 85 8.29 4.18 5.50
C PRO A 85 8.83 3.51 4.23
N ASN A 86 9.75 2.56 4.41
CA ASN A 86 10.14 1.69 3.31
C ASN A 86 9.02 0.66 2.99
N ALA A 87 9.13 0.01 1.83
CA ALA A 87 8.10 -0.90 1.35
C ALA A 87 7.84 -2.12 2.24
N ARG A 88 8.82 -2.54 3.07
CA ARG A 88 8.62 -3.63 4.05
C ARG A 88 7.75 -3.14 5.21
N CYS A 89 8.03 -1.95 5.74
CA CYS A 89 7.25 -1.34 6.81
C CYS A 89 5.78 -1.15 6.41
N TRP A 90 5.52 -0.66 5.20
CA TRP A 90 4.15 -0.51 4.68
C TRP A 90 3.35 -1.82 4.73
N ARG A 91 3.95 -2.93 4.29
CA ARG A 91 3.29 -4.24 4.30
C ARG A 91 3.09 -4.76 5.72
N SER A 92 4.05 -4.52 6.60
CA SER A 92 3.94 -4.85 8.03
C SER A 92 2.76 -4.12 8.65
N TYR A 93 2.70 -2.78 8.52
CA TYR A 93 1.60 -1.99 9.07
C TYR A 93 0.24 -2.39 8.50
N ARG A 94 0.16 -2.69 7.21
CA ARG A 94 -1.06 -3.22 6.60
C ARG A 94 -1.48 -4.56 7.22
N SER A 95 -0.54 -5.46 7.51
CA SER A 95 -0.82 -6.72 8.23
C SER A 95 -1.34 -6.44 9.64
N ASP A 96 -0.64 -5.59 10.39
CA ASP A 96 -1.00 -5.26 11.76
C ASP A 96 -2.40 -4.63 11.84
N VAL A 97 -2.73 -3.72 10.91
CA VAL A 97 -4.06 -3.09 10.82
C VAL A 97 -5.13 -4.09 10.39
N GLN A 98 -4.81 -5.05 9.52
CA GLN A 98 -5.74 -6.10 9.11
C GLN A 98 -6.08 -7.03 10.29
N GLU A 99 -5.10 -7.35 11.13
CA GLU A 99 -5.24 -8.34 12.21
C GLU A 99 -5.77 -7.73 13.52
N ASN A 100 -5.37 -6.48 13.82
CA ASN A 100 -5.73 -5.81 15.05
C ASN A 100 -5.85 -4.29 14.84
N PRO A 101 -6.89 -3.81 14.14
CA PRO A 101 -7.11 -2.37 13.95
C PRO A 101 -7.30 -1.64 15.28
N GLY A 102 -7.95 -2.25 16.27
CA GLY A 102 -8.17 -1.69 17.60
C GLY A 102 -6.88 -1.33 18.35
N GLY A 103 -5.77 -2.03 18.07
CA GLY A 103 -4.45 -1.76 18.63
C GLY A 103 -3.87 -0.38 18.30
N PHE A 104 -4.47 0.34 17.34
CA PHE A 104 -4.01 1.66 16.90
C PHE A 104 -4.90 2.82 17.36
N LEU A 105 -5.97 2.57 18.11
CA LEU A 105 -6.93 3.61 18.54
C LEU A 105 -6.29 4.72 19.39
N SER A 106 -5.19 4.43 20.09
CA SER A 106 -4.43 5.41 20.87
C SER A 106 -3.37 6.15 20.06
N THR A 107 -3.17 5.81 18.79
CA THR A 107 -2.19 6.48 17.93
C THR A 107 -2.69 7.87 17.56
N GLU A 108 -1.82 8.87 17.70
CA GLU A 108 -2.16 10.27 17.44
C GLU A 108 -2.70 10.50 16.01
N GLY A 109 -3.78 11.28 15.89
CA GLY A 109 -4.37 11.67 14.61
C GLY A 109 -5.08 10.54 13.84
N THR A 110 -5.22 9.37 14.43
CA THR A 110 -5.78 8.19 13.78
C THR A 110 -7.30 8.31 13.60
N PRO A 111 -7.87 7.88 12.46
CA PRO A 111 -9.32 7.90 12.25
C PRO A 111 -10.01 6.81 13.08
N VAL A 112 -10.37 7.16 14.32
CA VAL A 112 -10.97 6.25 15.31
C VAL A 112 -12.17 5.50 14.75
N GLU A 113 -13.10 6.20 14.10
CA GLU A 113 -14.32 5.59 13.56
C GLU A 113 -14.03 4.58 12.45
N LEU A 114 -13.06 4.86 11.57
CA LEU A 114 -12.66 3.93 10.51
C LEU A 114 -12.03 2.66 11.10
N LEU A 115 -11.13 2.80 12.08
CA LEU A 115 -10.52 1.64 12.72
C LEU A 115 -11.53 0.79 13.50
N ARG A 116 -12.52 1.42 14.15
CA ARG A 116 -13.63 0.68 14.79
C ARG A 116 -14.48 -0.06 13.77
N GLN A 117 -14.75 0.55 12.62
CA GLN A 117 -15.47 -0.16 11.55
C GLN A 117 -14.67 -1.37 11.05
N MET A 118 -13.36 -1.22 10.85
CA MET A 118 -12.48 -2.36 10.48
C MET A 118 -12.53 -3.48 11.52
N GLU A 119 -12.57 -3.14 12.81
CA GLU A 119 -12.68 -4.10 13.91
C GLU A 119 -14.02 -4.85 13.88
N LEU A 120 -15.13 -4.14 13.66
CA LEU A 120 -16.45 -4.74 13.51
C LEU A 120 -16.53 -5.69 12.32
N ASP A 121 -15.99 -5.28 11.17
CA ASP A 121 -15.94 -6.11 9.96
C ASP A 121 -15.13 -7.39 10.18
N LEU A 122 -14.04 -7.32 10.97
CA LEU A 122 -13.24 -8.49 11.33
C LEU A 122 -14.00 -9.46 12.24
N MET A 123 -14.86 -8.95 13.13
CA MET A 123 -15.69 -9.78 14.02
C MET A 123 -16.87 -10.46 13.32
N GLY A 124 -17.32 -9.88 12.20
CA GLY A 124 -18.43 -10.41 11.38
C GLY A 124 -18.01 -11.34 10.24
N ALA A 125 -16.70 -11.52 10.02
CA ALA A 125 -16.11 -12.30 8.92
C ALA A 125 -15.83 -13.78 9.27
#